data_AF-A0A5S3YK87-F1
#
_entry.id   AF-A0A5S3YK87-F1
#
_cell.length_a   1.000
_cell.length_b   1.000
_cell.length_c   1.000
_cell.angle_alpha   90.00
_cell.angle_beta   90.00
_cell.angle_gamma   90.00
#
_symmetry.space_group_name_H-M   'P 1'
#
loop_
_entity.id
_entity.type
_entity.pdbx_description
1 polymer ?
#
loop_
_entity_poly.entity_id
_entity_poly.type
_entity_poly.pdbx_seq_one_letter_code
_entity_poly.pdbx_strand_id
1 'polypeptide(L)' 'VIFAHNHPSGLAEPSQADKIITKKLQSALALVDINVLDHLIVAAEQCVSFAQRGLI' A
#
# COMPACT_ATOMS: atom_id res chain seq x y z
N VAL A 1 -10.62 -3.69 -1.46
CA VAL A 1 -10.22 -2.66 -0.47
C VAL A 1 -8.98 -1.94 -0.96
N ILE A 2 -8.90 -0.63 -0.77
CA ILE A 2 -7.69 0.16 -1.01
C ILE A 2 -7.22 0.67 0.35
N PHE A 3 -5.93 0.50 0.63
CA PHE A 3 -5.29 1.08 1.82
C PHE A 3 -4.57 2.36 1.45
N ALA A 4 -4.49 3.29 2.39
CA ALA A 4 -3.67 4.47 2.25
C ALA A 4 -3.04 4.84 3.59
N HIS A 5 -1.77 5.27 3.56
CA HIS A 5 -1.14 5.93 4.69
C HIS A 5 -0.27 7.07 4.22
N ASN A 6 0.03 7.95 5.17
CA ASN A 6 0.86 9.12 4.92
C ASN A 6 2.33 8.85 5.27
N HIS A 7 3.24 9.40 4.47
CA HIS A 7 4.65 9.57 4.84
C HIS A 7 4.90 11.05 5.20
N PRO A 8 4.96 11.41 6.50
CA PRO A 8 5.23 12.78 6.93
C PRO A 8 6.59 13.32 6.48
N SER A 9 7.53 12.45 6.10
CA SER A 9 8.83 12.81 5.54
C SER A 9 8.73 13.52 4.18
N GLY A 10 7.57 13.47 3.51
CA GLY A 10 7.37 14.01 2.17
C GLY A 10 7.87 13.09 1.05
N LEU A 11 8.40 11.90 1.36
CA LEU A 11 8.84 10.92 0.38
C LEU A 11 7.82 9.79 0.21
N ALA A 12 7.29 9.62 -1.00
CA ALA A 12 6.30 8.58 -1.30
C ALA A 12 6.92 7.20 -1.66
N GLU A 13 8.25 7.03 -1.52
CA GLU A 13 8.90 5.75 -1.85
C GLU A 13 8.47 4.65 -0.84
N PRO A 14 7.98 3.50 -1.32
CA PRO A 14 7.59 2.38 -0.47
C PRO A 14 8.76 1.79 0.32
N SER A 15 8.61 1.78 1.64
CA SER A 15 9.53 1.10 2.54
C SER A 15 9.34 -0.42 2.51
N GLN A 16 10.27 -1.15 3.10
CA GLN A 16 10.11 -2.59 3.31
C GLN A 16 8.95 -2.91 4.27
N ALA A 17 8.69 -2.04 5.25
CA ALA A 17 7.58 -2.21 6.18
C ALA A 17 6.23 -2.11 5.43
N ASP A 18 6.10 -1.17 4.49
CA ASP A 18 4.90 -1.00 3.66
C ASP A 18 4.62 -2.26 2.83
N LYS A 19 5.66 -2.83 2.21
CA LYS A 19 5.55 -4.09 1.46
C LYS A 19 5.14 -5.27 2.34
N ILE A 20 5.72 -5.38 3.54
CA ILE A 20 5.40 -6.45 4.49
C ILE A 20 3.96 -6.34 4.97
N ILE A 21 3.50 -5.15 5.37
CA ILE A 21 2.14 -4.98 5.86
C ILE A 21 1.11 -5.20 4.75
N THR A 22 1.39 -4.76 3.52
CA THR A 22 0.53 -5.02 2.34
C THR A 22 0.30 -6.51 2.15
N LYS A 23 1.38 -7.32 2.16
CA LYS A 23 1.28 -8.78 2.02
C LYS A 23 0.48 -9.41 3.16
N LYS A 24 0.69 -8.96 4.39
CA LYS A 24 -0.10 -9.45 5.54
C LYS A 24 -1.58 -9.12 5.40
N LEU A 25 -1.92 -7.91 4.94
CA LEU A 25 -3.30 -7.48 4.71
C LEU A 25 -3.95 -8.28 3.56
N GLN A 26 -3.22 -8.54 2.47
CA GLN A 26 -3.68 -9.44 1.40
C GLN A 26 -4.01 -10.83 1.93
N SER A 27 -3.09 -11.44 2.68
CA SER A 27 -3.32 -12.76 3.28
C SER A 27 -4.52 -12.78 4.24
N ALA A 28 -4.67 -11.75 5.07
CA ALA A 28 -5.77 -11.66 6.02
C ALA A 28 -7.14 -11.48 5.34
N LEU A 29 -7.23 -10.59 4.36
CA LEU A 29 -8.48 -10.31 3.65
C LEU A 29 -8.87 -11.43 2.68
N ALA A 30 -7.91 -12.21 2.18
CA ALA A 30 -8.18 -13.41 1.39
C ALA A 30 -8.98 -14.47 2.16
N LEU A 31 -8.91 -14.51 3.50
CA LEU A 31 -9.71 -15.43 4.32
C LEU A 31 -11.23 -15.19 4.24
N VAL A 32 -11.63 -14.02 3.75
CA VAL A 32 -13.01 -13.59 3.59
C VAL A 32 -13.30 -13.13 2.15
N ASP A 33 -12.53 -13.64 1.18
CA ASP A 33 -12.69 -13.37 -0.26
C ASP A 33 -12.67 -11.87 -0.64
N ILE A 34 -11.91 -11.05 0.11
CA ILE A 34 -11.75 -9.62 -0.18
C ILE A 34 -10.36 -9.37 -0.79
N ASN A 35 -10.36 -8.80 -1.99
CA ASN A 35 -9.13 -8.39 -2.67
C ASN A 35 -8.62 -7.03 -2.17
N VAL A 36 -7.31 -6.92 -1.99
CA VAL A 36 -6.62 -5.63 -1.87
C VAL A 36 -6.32 -5.13 -3.27
N LEU A 37 -6.94 -4.03 -3.65
CA LEU A 37 -6.87 -3.47 -5.01
C LEU A 37 -5.68 -2.52 -5.16
N ASP A 38 -5.31 -1.83 -4.09
CA ASP A 38 -4.16 -0.94 -4.09
C ASP A 38 -3.71 -0.61 -2.65
N HIS A 39 -2.50 -0.08 -2.56
CA HIS A 39 -1.93 0.57 -1.39
C HIS A 39 -1.31 1.90 -1.83
N LEU A 40 -1.92 3.00 -1.39
CA LEU A 40 -1.50 4.36 -1.71
C LEU A 40 -0.60 4.92 -0.62
N ILE A 41 0.62 5.33 -0.97
CA ILE A 41 1.46 6.15 -0.08
C ILE A 41 1.28 7.61 -0.47
N VAL A 42 0.76 8.42 0.44
CA VAL A 42 0.53 9.85 0.24
C VAL A 42 1.61 10.64 0.97
N ALA A 43 2.37 11.47 0.26
CA ALA A 43 3.47 12.24 0.84
C ALA A 43 3.60 13.61 0.16
N ALA A 44 3.39 14.70 0.91
CA ALA A 44 3.40 16.07 0.39
C ALA A 44 2.60 16.20 -0.93
N GLU A 45 3.28 16.53 -2.04
CA GLU A 45 2.68 16.68 -3.37
C GLU A 45 2.70 15.40 -4.22
N GLN A 46 3.08 14.26 -3.62
CA GLN A 46 3.25 12.98 -4.30
C GLN A 46 2.29 11.93 -3.75
N CYS A 47 1.85 11.04 -4.64
CA CYS A 47 1.12 9.85 -4.29
C CYS A 47 1.67 8.68 -5.12
N VAL A 48 1.99 7.57 -4.45
CA VAL A 48 2.47 6.35 -5.11
C VAL A 48 1.46 5.23 -4.90
N SER A 49 1.02 4.64 -6.01
CA SER A 49 0.21 3.43 -6.04
C SER A 49 1.10 2.18 -6.11
N PHE A 50 0.83 1.20 -5.25
CA PHE A 50 1.47 -0.11 -5.32
C PHE A 50 1.06 -0.86 -6.58
N ALA A 51 -0.20 -0.78 -6.97
CA ALA A 51 -0.72 -1.42 -8.19
C ALA A 51 -0.03 -0.87 -9.44
N GLN A 52 0.09 0.46 -9.55
CA GLN A 52 0.78 1.10 -10.67
C GLN A 52 2.27 0.72 -10.74
N ARG A 53 2.90 0.43 -9.60
CA ARG A 53 4.31 -0.01 -9.51
C ARG A 53 4.50 -1.52 -9.62
N GLY A 54 3.43 -2.31 -9.80
CA GLY A 54 3.51 -3.78 -9.85
C GLY A 54 4.00 -4.41 -8.56
N LEU A 55 3.71 -3.77 -7.41
CA LEU A 55 4.07 -4.26 -6.07
C LEU A 55 2.96 -5.12 -5.44
N ILE A 56 1.80 -5.16 -6.07
CA ILE A 56 0.62 -5.92 -5.69
C ILE A 56 0.00 -6.58 -6.91
#